data_AF-A0A973WG34-F1
#
_entry.id   AF-A0A973WG34-F1
#
_cell.length_a   1.000
_cell.length_b   1.000
_cell.length_c   1.000
_cell.angle_alpha   90.00
_cell.angle_beta   90.00
_cell.angle_gamma   90.00
#
_symmetry.space_group_name_H-M   'P 1'
#
loop_
_entity.id
_entity.type
_entity.pdbx_description
1 polymer ?
#
loop_
_entity_poly.entity_id
_entity_poly.type
_entity_poly.pdbx_seq_one_letter_code
_entity_poly.pdbx_strand_id
1 'polypeptide(L)'
;MERIHFISGLPRSGSTLLSGILNQNPAFHANMSSPVASMMNATLEMTGAGSEFYNFFDEAKRMRMAKALINAYYEDVERPIVFDTNRVWTARMHQLVELYDDFKVVCLVRDPAWVMDSFEKIYRKNPFN
;
A
#
# COMPACT_ATOMS: atom_id res chain seq x y z
N MET A 1 15.18 -3.93 -4.98
CA MET A 1 14.25 -4.58 -4.02
C MET A 1 14.18 -6.07 -4.30
N GLU A 2 14.46 -6.92 -3.30
CA GLU A 2 14.38 -8.38 -3.46
C GLU A 2 12.98 -8.92 -3.16
N ARG A 3 12.24 -8.29 -2.22
CA ARG A 3 10.89 -8.74 -1.84
C ARG A 3 10.02 -7.59 -1.34
N ILE A 4 8.74 -7.63 -1.68
CA ILE A 4 7.73 -6.69 -1.18
C ILE A 4 6.63 -7.41 -0.40
N HIS A 5 6.21 -6.78 0.68
CA HIS A 5 5.10 -7.14 1.54
C HIS A 5 4.22 -5.92 1.75
N PHE A 6 2.99 -6.13 2.22
CA PHE A 6 2.03 -5.05 2.36
C PHE A 6 1.49 -4.99 3.79
N ILE A 7 1.24 -3.78 4.28
CA ILE A 7 0.53 -3.53 5.53
C ILE A 7 -0.78 -2.84 5.18
N SER A 8 -1.87 -3.37 5.73
CA SER A 8 -3.21 -2.84 5.52
C SER A 8 -4.00 -2.84 6.81
N GLY A 9 -5.26 -2.40 6.74
CA GLY A 9 -6.14 -2.27 7.89
C GLY A 9 -6.75 -0.88 8.01
N LEU A 10 -7.67 -0.75 8.97
CA LEU A 10 -8.32 0.52 9.23
C LEU A 10 -7.31 1.55 9.76
N PRO A 11 -7.51 2.86 9.45
CA PRO A 11 -6.73 3.89 10.09
C PRO A 11 -6.84 3.79 11.61
N ARG A 12 -5.80 4.22 12.33
CA ARG A 12 -5.72 4.16 13.81
C ARG A 12 -5.66 2.74 14.41
N SER A 13 -5.38 1.72 13.60
CA SER A 13 -5.13 0.33 14.05
C SER A 13 -3.65 0.01 14.35
N GLY A 14 -2.79 1.02 14.41
CA GLY A 14 -1.39 0.85 14.83
C GLY A 14 -0.38 0.60 13.71
N SER A 15 -0.67 0.96 12.46
CA SER A 15 0.28 0.80 11.33
C SER A 15 1.61 1.51 11.56
N THR A 16 1.60 2.74 12.08
CA THR A 16 2.84 3.46 12.42
C THR A 16 3.66 2.76 13.49
N LEU A 17 3.01 2.17 14.50
CA LEU A 17 3.69 1.40 15.55
C LEU A 17 4.34 0.15 14.95
N LEU A 18 3.60 -0.60 14.12
CA LEU A 18 4.13 -1.77 13.44
C LEU A 18 5.32 -1.40 12.53
N SER A 19 5.20 -0.36 11.71
CA SER A 19 6.32 0.09 10.85
C SER A 19 7.55 0.48 11.67
N GLY A 20 7.36 1.11 12.83
CA GLY A 20 8.46 1.40 13.77
C GLY A 20 9.14 0.15 14.31
N ILE A 21 8.37 -0.90 14.64
CA ILE A 21 8.92 -2.20 15.08
C ILE A 21 9.66 -2.90 13.93
N LEU A 22 9.07 -2.96 12.74
CA LEU A 22 9.66 -3.61 11.57
C LEU A 22 11.00 -2.96 11.18
N ASN A 23 11.08 -1.63 11.26
CA ASN A 23 12.32 -0.88 10.97
C ASN A 23 13.47 -1.15 11.94
N GLN A 24 13.24 -1.82 13.07
CA GLN A 24 14.33 -2.25 13.96
C GLN A 24 15.15 -3.39 13.35
N ASN A 25 14.59 -4.13 12.38
CA ASN A 25 15.34 -5.12 11.62
C ASN A 25 16.07 -4.43 10.46
N PRO A 26 17.42 -4.52 10.36
CA PRO A 26 18.19 -3.86 9.31
C PRO A 26 17.82 -4.33 7.90
N ALA A 27 17.24 -5.53 7.74
CA ALA A 27 16.79 -6.04 6.45
C ALA A 27 15.47 -5.44 5.97
N PHE A 28 14.70 -4.78 6.84
CA PHE A 28 13.31 -4.39 6.56
C PHE A 28 13.18 -2.88 6.41
N HIS A 29 12.54 -2.43 5.33
CA HIS A 29 12.04 -1.08 5.18
C HIS A 29 10.53 -1.07 5.38
N ALA A 30 10.03 -0.28 6.31
CA ALA A 30 8.60 -0.02 6.47
C ALA A 30 8.39 1.47 6.71
N ASN A 31 7.29 2.03 6.23
CA ASN A 31 6.97 3.43 6.51
C ASN A 31 5.47 3.60 6.80
N MET A 32 5.04 4.84 6.99
CA MET A 32 3.63 5.21 6.96
C MET A 32 3.01 4.98 5.57
N SER A 33 1.75 5.37 5.40
CA SER A 33 1.02 5.14 4.16
C SER A 33 1.74 5.71 2.93
N SER A 34 1.96 4.88 1.92
CA SER A 34 2.57 5.29 0.66
C SER A 34 1.50 5.77 -0.36
N PRO A 35 1.89 6.54 -1.38
CA PRO A 35 1.02 6.89 -2.50
C PRO A 35 0.89 5.76 -3.53
N VAL A 36 1.66 4.67 -3.41
CA VAL A 36 1.83 3.64 -4.44
C VAL A 36 0.50 3.04 -4.87
N ALA A 37 -0.36 2.66 -3.93
CA ALA A 37 -1.67 2.09 -4.24
C ALA A 37 -2.57 3.07 -5.04
N SER A 38 -2.48 4.37 -4.73
CA SER A 38 -3.23 5.41 -5.43
C SER A 38 -2.69 5.64 -6.84
N MET A 39 -1.36 5.69 -7.00
CA MET A 39 -0.73 5.84 -8.31
C MET A 39 -1.03 4.62 -9.19
N MET A 40 -0.91 3.41 -8.64
CA MET A 40 -1.28 2.18 -9.32
C MET A 40 -2.74 2.21 -9.77
N ASN A 41 -3.66 2.67 -8.92
CA ASN A 41 -5.06 2.81 -9.30
C ASN A 41 -5.24 3.77 -10.49
N ALA A 42 -4.65 4.96 -10.42
CA ALA A 42 -4.72 5.93 -11.52
C ALA A 42 -4.16 5.37 -12.83
N THR A 43 -3.04 4.64 -12.78
CA THR A 43 -2.48 3.96 -13.95
C THR A 43 -3.44 2.89 -14.49
N LEU A 44 -4.05 2.08 -13.62
CA LEU A 44 -4.97 1.03 -14.05
C LEU A 44 -6.27 1.58 -14.63
N GLU A 45 -6.75 2.73 -14.14
CA GLU A 45 -7.89 3.46 -14.69
C GLU A 45 -7.58 4.00 -16.09
N MET A 46 -6.44 4.67 -16.26
CA MET A 46 -5.99 5.23 -17.55
C MET A 46 -5.64 4.16 -18.60
N THR A 47 -5.41 2.92 -18.19
CA THR A 47 -5.11 1.79 -19.10
C THR A 47 -6.25 0.77 -19.19
N GLY A 48 -7.35 0.99 -18.45
CA GLY A 48 -8.47 0.05 -18.35
C GLY A 48 -9.50 0.20 -19.46
N ALA A 49 -10.50 -0.69 -19.46
CA ALA A 49 -11.55 -0.73 -20.48
C ALA A 49 -12.38 0.56 -20.59
N GLY A 50 -12.42 1.37 -19.53
CA GLY A 50 -13.08 2.68 -19.53
C GLY A 50 -12.23 3.83 -20.10
N SER A 51 -10.98 3.58 -20.50
CA SER A 51 -10.08 4.58 -21.05
C SER A 51 -10.09 4.58 -22.58
N GLU A 52 -9.96 5.77 -23.18
CA GLU A 52 -9.74 5.94 -24.62
C GLU A 52 -8.46 5.24 -25.11
N PHE A 53 -7.53 4.97 -24.19
CA PHE A 53 -6.26 4.32 -24.47
C PHE A 53 -6.30 2.79 -24.35
N TYR A 54 -7.43 2.17 -24.01
CA TYR A 54 -7.52 0.73 -23.73
C TYR A 54 -6.83 -0.14 -24.80
N ASN A 55 -7.04 0.16 -26.09
CA ASN A 55 -6.49 -0.63 -27.20
C ASN A 55 -4.95 -0.62 -27.28
N PHE A 56 -4.26 0.31 -26.59
CA PHE A 56 -2.81 0.35 -26.52
C PHE A 56 -2.21 -0.56 -25.44
N PHE A 57 -3.06 -1.11 -24.55
CA PHE A 57 -2.65 -1.86 -23.37
C PHE A 57 -3.26 -3.26 -23.34
N ASP A 58 -2.41 -4.26 -23.59
CA ASP A 58 -2.73 -5.63 -23.18
C ASP A 58 -2.54 -5.80 -21.66
N GLU A 59 -3.10 -6.88 -21.13
CA GLU A 59 -3.01 -7.23 -19.70
C GLU A 59 -1.55 -7.29 -19.23
N ALA A 60 -0.68 -7.94 -19.99
CA ALA A 60 0.73 -8.09 -19.65
C ALA A 60 1.47 -6.74 -19.55
N LYS A 61 1.15 -5.77 -20.43
CA LYS A 61 1.71 -4.42 -20.39
C LYS A 61 1.21 -3.66 -19.17
N ARG A 62 -0.07 -3.80 -18.81
CA ARG A 62 -0.63 -3.18 -17.59
C ARG A 62 0.05 -3.73 -16.34
N MET A 63 0.26 -5.05 -16.25
CA MET A 63 1.00 -5.68 -15.16
C MET A 63 2.44 -5.18 -15.08
N ARG A 64 3.16 -5.14 -16.21
CA ARG A 64 4.53 -4.61 -16.27
C ARG A 64 4.60 -3.16 -15.81
N MET A 65 3.65 -2.32 -16.20
CA MET A 65 3.59 -0.92 -15.77
C MET A 65 3.33 -0.79 -14.27
N ALA A 66 2.37 -1.53 -13.72
CA ALA A 66 2.09 -1.51 -12.29
C ALA A 66 3.32 -1.98 -11.48
N LYS A 67 3.98 -3.05 -11.91
CA LYS A 67 5.21 -3.55 -11.27
C LYS A 67 6.37 -2.56 -11.39
N ALA A 68 6.54 -1.93 -12.55
CA ALA A 68 7.57 -0.91 -12.77
C ALA A 68 7.34 0.32 -11.88
N LEU A 69 6.09 0.75 -11.72
CA LEU A 69 5.72 1.87 -10.86
C LEU A 69 6.09 1.59 -9.39
N ILE A 70 5.77 0.40 -8.88
CA ILE A 70 6.12 0.01 -7.51
C ILE A 70 7.63 -0.05 -7.35
N ASN A 71 8.33 -0.67 -8.30
CA ASN A 71 9.79 -0.80 -8.26
C ASN A 71 10.49 0.57 -8.31
N ALA A 72 10.01 1.49 -9.16
CA ALA A 72 10.56 2.84 -9.27
C ALA A 72 10.35 3.66 -8.00
N TYR A 73 9.21 3.51 -7.32
CA TYR A 73 8.96 4.21 -6.06
C TYR A 73 9.91 3.79 -4.93
N TYR A 74 10.43 2.55 -4.97
CA TYR A 74 11.31 1.98 -3.96
C TYR A 74 12.76 1.77 -4.46
N GLU A 75 13.15 2.45 -5.54
CA GLU A 75 14.47 2.28 -6.16
C GLU A 75 15.61 2.73 -5.25
N ASP A 76 15.39 3.78 -4.45
CA ASP A 76 16.32 4.35 -3.48
C ASP A 76 16.38 3.58 -2.16
N VAL A 77 15.53 2.56 -1.98
CA VAL A 77 15.53 1.73 -0.77
C VAL A 77 16.52 0.57 -0.90
N GLU A 78 17.63 0.70 -0.20
CA GLU A 78 18.71 -0.32 -0.18
C GLU A 78 18.35 -1.59 0.61
N ARG A 79 17.30 -1.55 1.44
CA ARG A 79 16.90 -2.70 2.27
C ARG A 79 16.22 -3.78 1.41
N PRO A 80 16.54 -5.07 1.59
CA PRO A 80 16.09 -6.12 0.70
C PRO A 80 14.57 -6.38 0.75
N ILE A 81 13.93 -6.13 1.90
CA ILE A 81 12.51 -6.40 2.12
C ILE A 81 11.77 -5.11 2.42
N VAL A 82 10.79 -4.78 1.59
CA VAL A 82 9.95 -3.58 1.71
C VAL A 82 8.55 -3.94 2.19
N PHE A 83 8.01 -3.15 3.10
CA PHE A 83 6.62 -3.19 3.54
C PHE A 83 5.90 -1.91 3.07
N ASP A 84 5.14 -2.01 1.98
CA ASP A 84 4.29 -0.91 1.53
C ASP A 84 3.02 -0.85 2.37
N THR A 85 2.74 0.31 2.94
CA THR A 85 1.56 0.50 3.79
C THR A 85 0.47 1.25 3.02
N ASN A 86 -0.71 0.63 2.89
CA ASN A 86 -1.92 1.31 2.45
C ASN A 86 -3.18 0.52 2.87
N ARG A 87 -4.21 1.24 3.34
CA ARG A 87 -5.48 0.66 3.75
C ARG A 87 -6.23 -0.07 2.63
N VAL A 88 -5.92 0.25 1.36
CA VAL A 88 -6.60 -0.33 0.21
C VAL A 88 -6.00 -1.66 -0.26
N TRP A 89 -4.85 -2.10 0.27
CA TRP A 89 -4.18 -3.31 -0.23
C TRP A 89 -5.03 -4.58 -0.10
N THR A 90 -5.85 -4.68 0.95
CA THR A 90 -6.82 -5.78 1.09
C THR A 90 -7.87 -5.80 -0.01
N ALA A 91 -8.28 -4.64 -0.53
CA ALA A 91 -9.18 -4.56 -1.69
C ALA A 91 -8.47 -4.85 -3.03
N ARG A 92 -7.14 -4.88 -3.02
CA ARG A 92 -6.29 -5.04 -4.21
C ARG A 92 -5.59 -6.40 -4.27
N MET A 93 -5.96 -7.34 -3.40
CA MET A 93 -5.36 -8.68 -3.34
C MET A 93 -5.37 -9.39 -4.69
N HIS A 94 -6.48 -9.30 -5.44
CA HIS A 94 -6.61 -9.89 -6.78
C HIS A 94 -5.59 -9.34 -7.80
N GLN A 95 -5.12 -8.10 -7.63
CA GLN A 95 -4.05 -7.54 -8.47
C GLN A 95 -2.67 -7.93 -7.94
N LEU A 96 -2.51 -7.99 -6.61
CA LEU A 96 -1.23 -8.36 -5.99
C LEU A 96 -0.82 -9.80 -6.32
N VAL A 97 -1.76 -10.74 -6.39
CA VAL A 97 -1.48 -12.14 -6.77
C VAL A 97 -1.01 -12.28 -8.21
N GLU A 98 -1.40 -11.38 -9.11
CA GLU A 98 -0.91 -11.36 -10.49
C GLU A 98 0.48 -10.71 -10.59
N LEU A 99 0.81 -9.77 -9.68
CA LEU A 99 2.06 -9.02 -9.73
C LEU A 99 3.24 -9.72 -9.04
N TYR A 100 2.96 -10.52 -8.00
CA TYR A 100 3.97 -11.11 -7.12
C TYR A 100 3.63 -12.56 -6.74
N ASP A 101 4.59 -13.46 -6.96
CA ASP A 101 4.44 -14.89 -6.64
C ASP A 101 4.54 -15.19 -5.13
N ASP A 102 5.35 -14.41 -4.40
CA ASP A 102 5.54 -14.54 -2.95
C ASP A 102 5.45 -13.17 -2.27
N PHE A 103 4.28 -12.87 -1.70
CA PHE A 103 4.06 -11.69 -0.87
C PHE A 103 3.21 -12.04 0.36
N LYS A 104 3.28 -11.16 1.36
CA LYS A 104 2.46 -11.25 2.58
C LYS A 104 1.73 -9.94 2.77
N VAL A 105 0.52 -10.03 3.33
CA VAL A 105 -0.24 -8.85 3.79
C VAL A 105 -0.50 -8.95 5.27
N VAL A 106 0.01 -7.98 6.03
CA VAL A 106 -0.29 -7.84 7.45
C VAL A 106 -1.51 -6.92 7.58
N CYS A 107 -2.68 -7.50 7.85
CA CYS A 107 -3.91 -6.75 8.07
C CYS A 107 -4.05 -6.41 9.56
N LEU A 108 -3.88 -5.13 9.89
CA LEU A 108 -4.02 -4.62 11.25
C LEU A 108 -5.50 -4.43 11.59
N VAL A 109 -5.91 -5.09 12.66
CA VAL A 109 -7.27 -5.05 13.19
C VAL A 109 -7.29 -4.40 14.56
N ARG A 110 -8.31 -3.57 14.78
CA ARG A 110 -8.63 -2.95 16.05
C ARG A 110 -10.15 -2.82 16.14
N ASP A 111 -10.69 -2.85 17.36
CA ASP A 111 -12.10 -2.59 17.60
C ASP A 111 -12.54 -1.28 16.90
N PRO A 112 -13.56 -1.33 16.01
CA PRO A 112 -14.04 -0.15 15.31
C PRO A 112 -14.51 0.99 16.24
N ALA A 113 -15.08 0.67 17.40
CA ALA A 113 -15.47 1.68 18.38
C ALA A 113 -14.24 2.42 18.94
N TRP A 114 -13.13 1.72 19.14
CA TRP A 114 -11.87 2.33 19.58
C TRP A 114 -11.16 3.12 18.48
N VAL A 115 -11.34 2.71 17.22
CA VAL A 115 -10.89 3.51 16.08
C VAL A 115 -11.65 4.84 16.05
N MET A 116 -12.98 4.81 16.21
CA MET A 116 -13.81 6.02 16.26
C MET A 116 -13.46 6.92 17.46
N ASP A 117 -13.32 6.36 18.66
CA ASP A 117 -12.87 7.12 19.84
C ASP A 117 -11.50 7.77 19.61
N SER A 118 -10.57 7.09 18.92
CA SER A 118 -9.28 7.70 18.56
C SER A 118 -9.44 8.88 17.61
N PHE A 119 -10.36 8.83 16.65
CA PHE A 119 -10.62 9.96 15.75
C PHE A 119 -11.27 11.11 16.50
N GLU A 120 -12.28 10.82 17.33
CA GLU A 120 -12.98 11.81 18.12
C GLU A 120 -12.02 12.59 19.03
N LYS A 121 -11.10 11.88 19.71
CA LYS A 121 -10.07 12.52 20.54
C LYS A 121 -9.15 13.45 19.74
N ILE A 122 -8.83 13.10 18.49
CA ILE A 122 -7.99 13.95 17.62
C ILE A 122 -8.78 15.17 17.15
N TYR A 123 -10.04 14.98 16.74
CA TYR A 123 -10.92 16.05 16.27
C TYR A 123 -11.20 17.06 17.39
N ARG A 124 -11.53 16.60 18.60
CA ARG A 124 -11.71 17.45 19.79
C ARG A 124 -10.47 18.27 20.13
N LYS A 125 -9.26 17.74 19.87
CA LYS A 125 -8.00 18.46 20.06
C LYS A 125 -7.70 19.46 18.95
N ASN A 126 -8.29 19.29 17.76
CA ASN A 126 -8.04 20.11 16.58
C ASN A 126 -9.39 20.56 15.96
N PRO A 127 -10.18 21.38 16.67
CA PRO A 127 -11.58 21.66 16.29
C PRO A 127 -11.75 22.47 15.01
N PHE A 128 -10.67 23.00 14.42
CA PHE A 128 -10.67 23.81 13.21
C PHE A 128 -10.04 23.11 11.99
N ASN A 129 -9.71 21.81 12.11
CA ASN A 129 -9.37 20.93 10.99
C ASN A 129 -10.58 20.07 10.62
#